data_AF-A0A9D2FBI7-F1
#
_entry.id   AF-A0A9D2FBI7-F1
#
_cell.length_a   1.000
_cell.length_b   1.000
_cell.length_c   1.000
_cell.angle_alpha   90.00
_cell.angle_beta   90.00
_cell.angle_gamma   90.00
#
_symmetry.space_group_name_H-M   'P 1'
#
loop_
_entity.id
_entity.type
_entity.pdbx_description
1 polymer ?
#
loop_
_entity_poly.entity_id
_entity_poly.type
_entity_poly.pdbx_seq_one_letter_code
_entity_poly.pdbx_strand_id
1 'polypeptide(L)'
;MIEGKTPLEKFLNMFVNLQLDILAHYSKNVPPYKESLIAMLKNKKINNQTILNTIKALPEDDCLLHGDFHPNNIVMSDETPVIIDFMNVCYGPALYDIARTYFLIKQFDRWLADQYLKEIDVSENGIADYLHIIEFCRPCESQD
;
A
#
# COMPACT_ATOMS: atom_id res chain seq x y z
N MET A 1 -28.08 -12.14 20.21
CA MET A 1 -26.81 -12.05 20.96
C MET A 1 -26.02 -10.91 20.34
N ILE A 2 -25.55 -9.94 21.13
CA ILE A 2 -24.69 -8.87 20.62
C ILE A 2 -23.27 -9.44 20.71
N GLU A 3 -22.79 -10.08 19.65
CA GLU A 3 -21.42 -10.59 19.58
C GLU A 3 -20.48 -9.39 19.44
N GLY A 4 -19.66 -9.15 20.48
CA GLY A 4 -18.61 -8.14 20.42
C GLY A 4 -17.52 -8.58 19.44
N LYS A 5 -16.96 -7.61 18.69
CA LYS A 5 -15.85 -7.87 17.76
C LYS A 5 -14.68 -8.57 18.46
N THR A 6 -14.10 -9.58 17.80
CA THR A 6 -12.87 -10.27 18.24
C THR A 6 -11.68 -9.30 18.30
N PRO A 7 -10.60 -9.60 19.03
CA PRO A 7 -9.39 -8.76 19.05
C PRO A 7 -8.83 -8.48 17.66
N LEU A 8 -8.88 -9.47 16.76
CA LEU A 8 -8.42 -9.32 15.39
C LEU A 8 -9.33 -8.40 14.58
N GLU A 9 -10.65 -8.54 14.70
CA GLU A 9 -11.60 -7.65 14.01
C GLU A 9 -11.45 -6.19 14.47
N LYS A 10 -11.16 -5.98 15.77
CA LYS A 10 -10.83 -4.64 16.29
C LYS A 10 -9.54 -4.10 15.69
N PHE A 11 -8.50 -4.93 15.60
CA PHE A 11 -7.23 -4.55 14.99
C PHE A 11 -7.40 -4.21 13.51
N LEU A 12 -8.06 -5.07 12.72
CA LEU A 12 -8.31 -4.85 11.29
C LEU A 12 -9.10 -3.57 11.05
N ASN A 13 -10.14 -3.34 11.84
CA ASN A 13 -10.93 -2.12 11.74
C ASN A 13 -10.09 -0.87 12.03
N MET A 14 -9.28 -0.88 13.09
CA MET A 14 -8.34 0.21 13.40
C MET A 14 -7.32 0.40 12.26
N PHE A 15 -6.73 -0.68 11.77
CA PHE A 15 -5.72 -0.67 10.71
C PHE A 15 -6.25 -0.05 9.42
N VAL A 16 -7.44 -0.47 8.97
CA VAL A 16 -8.12 0.09 7.80
C VAL A 16 -8.47 1.56 8.02
N ASN A 17 -8.99 1.93 9.19
CA ASN A 17 -9.33 3.34 9.47
C ASN A 17 -8.09 4.25 9.43
N LEU A 18 -6.93 3.80 9.92
CA LEU A 18 -5.68 4.54 9.82
C LEU A 18 -5.25 4.76 8.37
N GLN A 19 -5.39 3.74 7.53
CA GLN A 19 -5.09 3.90 6.11
C GLN A 19 -6.06 4.83 5.41
N LEU A 20 -7.36 4.69 5.67
CA LEU A 20 -8.38 5.58 5.11
C LEU A 20 -8.18 7.03 5.54
N ASP A 21 -7.68 7.28 6.75
CA ASP A 21 -7.32 8.62 7.22
C ASP A 21 -6.19 9.22 6.37
N ILE A 22 -5.10 8.46 6.13
CA ILE A 22 -4.04 8.88 5.18
C ILE A 22 -4.63 9.18 3.80
N LEU A 23 -5.45 8.25 3.29
CA LEU A 23 -6.04 8.33 1.95
C LEU A 23 -7.11 9.42 1.81
N ALA A 24 -7.56 10.03 2.91
CA ALA A 24 -8.43 11.20 2.88
C ALA A 24 -7.66 12.51 2.60
N HIS A 25 -6.33 12.47 2.62
CA HIS A 25 -5.47 13.60 2.30
C HIS A 25 -4.99 13.58 0.85
N TYR A 26 -4.75 14.77 0.29
CA TYR A 26 -4.31 14.95 -1.09
C TYR A 26 -3.09 15.89 -1.10
N SER A 27 -2.08 15.56 -1.90
CA SER A 27 -0.84 16.35 -1.96
C SER A 27 -0.09 16.13 -3.27
N LYS A 28 0.47 17.21 -3.83
CA LYS A 28 1.45 17.16 -4.93
C LYS A 28 2.84 17.62 -4.50
N ASN A 29 3.06 17.77 -3.19
CA ASN A 29 4.33 18.21 -2.60
C ASN A 29 5.31 17.05 -2.33
N VAL A 30 4.94 15.84 -2.73
CA VAL A 30 5.73 14.61 -2.68
C VAL A 30 5.81 14.04 -4.10
N PRO A 31 6.71 13.10 -4.42
CA PRO A 31 6.80 12.55 -5.77
C PRO A 31 5.53 11.75 -6.17
N PRO A 32 5.17 11.67 -7.46
CA PRO A 32 4.14 10.75 -7.92
C PRO A 32 4.61 9.30 -7.82
N TYR A 33 3.70 8.38 -7.47
CA TYR A 33 4.01 6.97 -7.26
C TYR A 33 4.67 6.30 -8.48
N LYS A 34 4.28 6.69 -9.70
CA LYS A 34 4.89 6.20 -10.95
C LYS A 34 6.36 6.57 -11.07
N GLU A 35 6.75 7.77 -10.64
CA GLU A 35 8.15 8.18 -10.66
C GLU A 35 8.97 7.36 -9.68
N SER A 36 8.44 7.06 -8.50
CA SER A 36 9.08 6.17 -7.52
C SER A 36 9.33 4.78 -8.10
N LEU A 37 8.33 4.18 -8.76
CA LEU A 37 8.47 2.89 -9.45
C LEU A 37 9.52 2.94 -10.56
N ILE A 38 9.48 3.97 -11.40
CA ILE A 38 10.44 4.11 -12.51
C ILE A 38 11.86 4.36 -12.00
N ALA A 39 12.02 5.17 -10.95
CA ALA A 39 13.31 5.44 -10.32
C ALA A 39 13.93 4.16 -9.74
N MET A 40 13.12 3.33 -9.08
CA MET A 40 13.53 2.04 -8.55
C MET A 40 14.06 1.10 -9.65
N LEU A 41 13.34 0.98 -10.78
CA LEU A 41 13.79 0.18 -11.93
C LEU A 41 15.09 0.72 -12.53
N LYS A 42 15.21 2.04 -12.67
CA LYS A 42 16.42 2.69 -13.18
C LYS A 42 17.63 2.45 -12.28
N ASN A 43 17.46 2.56 -10.96
CA ASN A 43 18.52 2.34 -9.97
C ASN A 43 19.08 0.92 -10.04
N LYS A 44 18.22 -0.07 -10.27
CA LYS A 44 18.63 -1.48 -10.49
C LYS A 44 18.99 -1.79 -11.95
N LYS A 45 19.07 -0.78 -12.83
CA LYS A 45 19.40 -0.91 -14.26
C LYS A 45 18.48 -1.87 -15.02
N ILE A 46 17.24 -2.01 -14.59
CA ILE A 46 16.22 -2.82 -15.27
C ILE A 46 15.64 -2.01 -16.42
N ASN A 47 15.85 -2.49 -17.64
CA ASN A 47 15.31 -1.89 -18.86
C ASN A 47 14.25 -2.81 -19.50
N ASN A 48 13.08 -2.89 -18.87
CA ASN A 48 11.93 -3.64 -19.40
C ASN A 48 10.88 -2.66 -19.94
N GLN A 49 10.87 -2.48 -21.26
CA GLN A 49 9.98 -1.50 -21.92
C GLN A 49 8.50 -1.82 -21.71
N THR A 50 8.13 -3.10 -21.65
CA THR A 50 6.75 -3.53 -21.39
C THR A 50 6.29 -3.03 -20.02
N ILE A 51 7.08 -3.29 -18.97
CA ILE A 51 6.76 -2.82 -17.61
C ILE A 51 6.73 -1.29 -17.53
N LEU A 52 7.68 -0.60 -18.16
CA LEU A 52 7.69 0.86 -18.19
C LEU A 52 6.42 1.43 -18.87
N ASN A 53 5.95 0.80 -19.93
CA ASN A 53 4.70 1.19 -20.60
C ASN A 53 3.47 0.87 -19.72
N THR A 54 3.46 -0.27 -19.04
CA THR A 54 2.40 -0.61 -18.07
C THR A 54 2.33 0.41 -16.94
N ILE A 55 3.45 0.79 -16.32
CA ILE A 55 3.49 1.82 -15.26
C ILE A 55 2.93 3.14 -15.77
N LYS A 56 3.32 3.57 -16.97
CA LYS A 56 2.81 4.82 -17.58
C LYS A 56 1.31 4.78 -17.81
N ALA A 57 0.76 3.62 -18.17
CA ALA A 57 -0.66 3.42 -18.44
C ALA A 57 -1.54 3.30 -17.18
N LEU A 58 -0.96 3.09 -15.99
CA LEU A 58 -1.73 3.05 -14.74
C LEU A 58 -2.48 4.39 -14.51
N PRO A 59 -3.58 4.40 -13.73
CA PRO A 59 -4.31 5.63 -13.41
C PRO A 59 -3.45 6.69 -12.69
N GLU A 60 -3.85 7.96 -12.80
CA GLU A 60 -3.29 9.07 -12.01
C GLU A 60 -4.36 9.54 -11.02
N ASP A 61 -3.92 10.01 -9.86
CA ASP A 61 -4.74 10.70 -8.86
C ASP A 61 -3.76 11.49 -7.95
N ASP A 62 -4.26 12.24 -6.97
CA ASP A 62 -3.41 13.04 -6.06
C ASP A 62 -3.62 12.76 -4.57
N CYS A 63 -4.21 11.61 -4.26
CA CYS A 63 -4.29 11.08 -2.90
C CYS A 63 -2.88 10.86 -2.33
N LEU A 64 -2.67 11.25 -1.07
CA LEU A 64 -1.43 11.02 -0.34
C LEU A 64 -1.34 9.54 0.01
N LEU A 65 -0.23 8.91 -0.37
CA LEU A 65 0.00 7.48 -0.18
C LEU A 65 1.16 7.28 0.79
N HIS A 66 1.04 6.32 1.70
CA HIS A 66 2.13 6.00 2.62
C HIS A 66 3.29 5.32 1.88
N GLY A 67 2.98 4.52 0.86
CA GLY A 67 3.92 3.63 0.23
C GLY A 67 4.04 2.36 1.07
N ASP A 68 4.58 2.43 2.28
CA ASP A 68 4.95 1.24 3.08
C ASP A 68 4.01 0.88 4.24
N PHE A 69 2.70 1.02 4.03
CA PHE A 69 1.75 0.79 5.10
C PHE A 69 1.58 -0.72 5.37
N HIS A 70 1.97 -1.17 6.56
CA HIS A 70 1.82 -2.55 7.03
C HIS A 70 1.80 -2.59 8.57
N PRO A 71 1.33 -3.67 9.22
CA PRO A 71 1.17 -3.74 10.67
C PRO A 71 2.39 -3.31 11.50
N ASN A 72 3.61 -3.62 11.04
CA ASN A 72 4.84 -3.27 11.78
C ASN A 72 5.17 -1.75 11.75
N ASN A 73 4.50 -0.97 10.90
CA ASN A 73 4.65 0.49 10.82
C ASN A 73 3.56 1.22 11.62
N ILE A 74 2.89 0.51 12.53
CA ILE A 74 1.97 1.08 13.51
C ILE A 74 2.51 0.80 14.90
N VAL A 75 2.71 1.86 15.67
CA VAL A 75 3.18 1.79 17.06
C VAL A 75 2.08 2.32 17.96
N MET A 76 1.87 1.66 19.11
CA MET A 76 1.01 2.18 20.16
C MET A 76 1.79 3.19 21.01
N SER A 77 1.35 4.45 20.99
CA SER A 77 1.75 5.45 21.97
C SER A 77 0.65 5.56 23.02
N ASP A 78 0.88 5.03 24.21
CA ASP A 78 -0.16 4.75 25.21
C ASP A 78 -1.29 3.89 24.60
N GLU A 79 -2.49 4.45 24.44
CA GLU A 79 -3.65 3.79 23.83
C GLU A 79 -3.95 4.31 22.41
N THR A 80 -3.09 5.17 21.86
CA THR A 80 -3.28 5.77 20.52
C THR A 80 -2.36 5.09 19.50
N PRO A 81 -2.91 4.54 18.40
CA PRO A 81 -2.08 4.04 17.32
C PRO A 81 -1.47 5.20 16.52
N VAL A 82 -0.17 5.11 16.26
CA VAL A 82 0.60 6.10 15.50
C VAL A 82 1.26 5.39 14.32
N ILE A 83 1.10 5.98 13.13
CA ILE A 83 1.73 5.51 11.89
C ILE A 83 3.14 6.08 11.83
N ILE A 84 4.11 5.27 11.43
CA ILE A 84 5.52 5.64 11.31
C ILE A 84 6.07 5.24 9.93
N ASP A 85 7.32 5.64 9.65
CA ASP A 85 8.05 5.29 8.42
C ASP A 85 7.45 5.82 7.11
N PHE A 86 7.33 7.15 7.05
CA PHE A 86 6.86 7.90 5.88
C PHE A 86 7.95 8.10 4.80
N MET A 87 9.01 7.28 4.78
CA MET A 87 10.12 7.44 3.82
C MET A 87 9.70 7.16 2.37
N ASN A 88 8.65 6.35 2.17
CA ASN A 88 8.15 5.93 0.86
C ASN A 88 6.93 6.74 0.40
N VAL A 89 6.63 7.86 1.05
CA VAL A 89 5.46 8.68 0.72
C VAL A 89 5.52 9.17 -0.72
N CYS A 90 4.39 9.02 -1.39
CA CYS A 90 4.17 9.53 -2.74
C CYS A 90 2.70 9.96 -2.87
N TYR A 91 2.32 10.45 -4.06
CA TYR A 91 0.91 10.65 -4.39
C TYR A 91 0.48 9.81 -5.58
N GLY A 92 -0.79 9.47 -5.64
CA GLY A 92 -1.36 8.65 -6.71
C GLY A 92 -2.76 8.14 -6.35
N PRO A 93 -3.27 7.14 -7.09
CA PRO A 93 -4.55 6.51 -6.77
C PRO A 93 -4.50 5.75 -5.44
N ALA A 94 -5.54 5.90 -4.61
CA ALA A 94 -5.66 5.17 -3.34
C ALA A 94 -5.50 3.65 -3.49
N LEU A 95 -6.01 3.10 -4.60
CA LEU A 95 -5.90 1.68 -4.94
C LEU A 95 -4.44 1.18 -5.04
N TYR A 96 -3.47 2.05 -5.38
CA TYR A 96 -2.06 1.66 -5.40
C TYR A 96 -1.55 1.37 -3.98
N ASP A 97 -1.86 2.22 -3.01
CA ASP A 97 -1.42 2.05 -1.62
C ASP A 97 -2.13 0.88 -0.95
N ILE A 98 -3.42 0.68 -1.27
CA ILE A 98 -4.19 -0.50 -0.86
C ILE A 98 -3.55 -1.78 -1.43
N ALA A 99 -3.17 -1.77 -2.71
CA ALA A 99 -2.49 -2.90 -3.34
C ALA A 99 -1.12 -3.19 -2.70
N ARG A 100 -0.33 -2.15 -2.39
CA ARG A 100 0.97 -2.29 -1.73
C ARG A 100 0.83 -2.86 -0.33
N THR A 101 -0.14 -2.36 0.44
CA THR A 101 -0.49 -2.88 1.77
C THR A 101 -0.89 -4.35 1.72
N TYR A 102 -1.82 -4.70 0.83
CA TYR A 102 -2.24 -6.09 0.63
C TYR A 102 -1.07 -7.00 0.26
N PHE A 103 -0.24 -6.58 -0.70
CA PHE A 103 0.94 -7.33 -1.13
C PHE A 103 1.90 -7.60 0.04
N LEU A 104 2.19 -6.58 0.86
CA LEU A 104 3.08 -6.67 2.02
C LEU A 104 2.54 -7.63 3.08
N ILE A 105 1.26 -7.53 3.44
CA ILE A 105 0.62 -8.44 4.42
C ILE A 105 0.63 -9.89 3.88
N LYS A 106 0.31 -10.07 2.60
CA LYS A 106 0.25 -11.38 1.92
C LYS A 106 1.57 -12.12 1.92
N GLN A 107 2.72 -11.43 2.00
CA GLN A 107 4.02 -12.08 2.13
C GLN A 107 4.18 -12.87 3.44
N PHE A 108 3.45 -12.49 4.49
CA PHE A 108 3.53 -13.08 5.81
C PHE A 108 2.31 -13.93 6.15
N ASP A 109 1.11 -13.42 5.82
CA ASP A 109 -0.15 -14.08 6.12
C ASP A 109 -1.19 -13.76 5.04
N ARG A 110 -1.43 -14.74 4.16
CA ARG A 110 -2.44 -14.63 3.09
C ARG A 110 -3.84 -14.44 3.64
N TRP A 111 -4.19 -15.13 4.72
CA TRP A 111 -5.53 -15.05 5.28
C TRP A 111 -5.79 -13.66 5.85
N LEU A 112 -4.82 -13.09 6.57
CA LEU A 112 -4.92 -11.72 7.08
C LEU A 112 -5.05 -10.70 5.94
N ALA A 113 -4.29 -10.88 4.86
CA ALA A 113 -4.38 -10.03 3.68
C ALA A 113 -5.77 -10.08 3.04
N ASP A 114 -6.37 -11.26 2.95
CA ASP A 114 -7.74 -11.44 2.45
C ASP A 114 -8.79 -10.80 3.39
N GLN A 115 -8.58 -10.82 4.71
CA GLN A 115 -9.46 -10.11 5.65
C GLN A 115 -9.31 -8.58 5.55
N TYR A 116 -8.10 -8.09 5.33
CA TYR A 116 -7.85 -6.66 5.09
C TYR A 116 -8.63 -6.17 3.86
N LEU A 117 -8.55 -6.88 2.73
CA LEU A 117 -9.31 -6.53 1.52
C LEU A 117 -10.83 -6.51 1.73
N LYS A 118 -11.34 -7.44 2.55
CA LYS A 118 -12.75 -7.46 2.93
C LYS A 118 -13.13 -6.26 3.80
N GLU A 119 -12.33 -5.93 4.81
CA GLU A 119 -12.62 -4.82 5.73
C GLU A 119 -12.54 -3.46 5.03
N ILE A 120 -11.64 -3.28 4.06
CA ILE A 120 -11.52 -2.05 3.26
C ILE A 120 -12.43 -2.01 2.03
N ASP A 121 -13.21 -3.08 1.80
CA ASP A 121 -14.16 -3.22 0.67
C ASP A 121 -13.51 -3.06 -0.72
N VAL A 122 -12.37 -3.73 -0.93
CA VAL A 122 -11.66 -3.76 -2.22
C VAL A 122 -11.44 -5.20 -2.66
N SER A 123 -11.79 -5.53 -3.90
CA SER A 123 -11.51 -6.86 -4.47
C SER A 123 -10.07 -6.98 -4.98
N GLU A 124 -9.45 -8.16 -4.84
CA GLU A 124 -8.09 -8.42 -5.38
C GLU A 124 -8.02 -8.17 -6.90
N ASN A 125 -9.10 -8.48 -7.64
CA ASN A 125 -9.18 -8.20 -9.07
C ASN A 125 -9.16 -6.68 -9.38
N GLY A 126 -9.75 -5.86 -8.50
CA GLY A 126 -9.77 -4.40 -8.65
C GLY A 126 -8.41 -3.73 -8.48
N ILE A 127 -7.43 -4.46 -7.93
CA ILE A 127 -6.05 -4.00 -7.74
C ILE A 127 -5.02 -4.80 -8.53
N ALA A 128 -5.45 -5.72 -9.40
CA ALA A 128 -4.57 -6.68 -10.06
C ALA A 128 -3.46 -6.02 -10.91
N ASP A 129 -3.77 -4.93 -11.62
CA ASP A 129 -2.78 -4.21 -12.42
C ASP A 129 -1.67 -3.60 -11.56
N TYR A 130 -2.02 -3.09 -10.37
CA TYR A 130 -1.04 -2.60 -9.40
C TYR A 130 -0.23 -3.74 -8.80
N LEU A 131 -0.87 -4.86 -8.44
CA LEU A 131 -0.18 -6.03 -7.87
C LEU A 131 0.87 -6.59 -8.82
N HIS A 132 0.56 -6.74 -10.11
CA HIS A 132 1.52 -7.20 -11.10
C HIS A 132 2.78 -6.31 -11.15
N ILE A 133 2.62 -4.99 -11.07
CA ILE A 133 3.74 -4.04 -11.06
C ILE A 133 4.52 -4.09 -9.74
N ILE A 134 3.83 -4.14 -8.60
CA ILE A 134 4.44 -4.22 -7.27
C ILE A 134 5.26 -5.51 -7.14
N GLU A 135 4.69 -6.66 -7.55
CA GLU A 135 5.36 -7.95 -7.57
C GLU A 135 6.63 -7.93 -8.44
N PHE A 136 6.56 -7.31 -9.62
CA PHE A 136 7.72 -7.14 -10.49
C PHE A 136 8.80 -6.25 -9.86
N CYS A 137 8.40 -5.18 -9.19
CA CYS A 137 9.35 -4.20 -8.62
C CYS A 137 9.93 -4.65 -7.28
N ARG A 138 9.27 -5.54 -6.53
CA ARG A 138 9.67 -5.97 -5.18
C ARG A 138 11.15 -6.35 -5.03
N PRO A 139 11.78 -7.13 -5.95
CA PRO A 139 13.20 -7.46 -5.82
C PRO A 139 14.14 -6.25 -5.82
N CYS A 140 13.66 -5.09 -6.27
CA CYS A 140 14.44 -3.85 -6.31
C CYS A 140 14.45 -3.09 -4.97
N GLU A 141 13.49 -3.37 -4.08
CA GLU A 141 13.35 -2.73 -2.76
C GLU A 141 14.27 -3.37 -1.71
N SER A 142 14.52 -4.67 -1.83
CA SER A 142 15.22 -5.47 -0.84
C SER A 142 16.70 -5.66 -1.21
N GLN A 143 17.50 -4.60 -1.18
CA GLN A 143 18.97 -4.66 -1.15
C GLN A 143 19.57 -3.25 -1.06
N ASP A 144 19.77 -2.80 0.18
CA ASP A 144 20.91 -2.01 0.62
C ASP A 144 21.73 -2.87 1.61
#